data_AF-A0A554UMW6-F1
#
_entry.id   AF-A0A554UMW6-F1
#
_cell.length_a   1.000
_cell.length_b   1.000
_cell.length_c   1.000
_cell.angle_alpha   90.00
_cell.angle_beta   90.00
_cell.angle_gamma   90.00
#
_symmetry.space_group_name_H-M   'P 1'
#
loop_
_entity.id
_entity.type
_entity.pdbx_description
1 polymer ?
#
loop_
_entity_poly.entity_id
_entity_poly.type
_entity_poly.pdbx_seq_one_letter_code
_entity_poly.pdbx_strand_id
1 'polypeptide(L)'
;MAVDRLLFPRPETDRVYVERKPVEAQCPSCGSRNVARYPVANYLGPRMVVKCQDCFTHLSVTRPEPEDNWPAWRSPARDWPASRVG
;
A
#
# COMPACT_ATOMS: atom_id res chain seq x y z
N MET A 1 6.53 -26.41 8.23
CA MET A 1 6.65 -25.89 6.85
C MET A 1 7.80 -24.90 6.84
N ALA A 2 8.98 -25.33 6.41
CA ALA A 2 10.19 -24.49 6.39
C ALA A 2 10.17 -23.58 5.16
N VAL A 3 10.42 -22.28 5.36
CA VAL A 3 10.70 -21.34 4.27
C VAL A 3 12.15 -21.58 3.85
N ASP A 4 12.37 -22.61 3.04
CA ASP A 4 13.72 -23.15 2.76
C ASP A 4 14.60 -22.17 1.95
N ARG A 5 14.02 -21.15 1.30
CA ARG A 5 14.79 -20.09 0.62
C ARG A 5 14.10 -18.74 0.66
N LEU A 6 14.80 -17.73 1.17
CA LEU A 6 14.52 -16.33 0.82
C LEU A 6 14.96 -16.13 -0.62
N LEU A 7 14.03 -16.25 -1.56
CA LEU A 7 14.26 -15.99 -2.97
C LEU A 7 14.16 -14.49 -3.21
N PHE A 8 15.30 -13.84 -3.42
CA PHE A 8 15.39 -12.48 -3.95
C PHE A 8 15.75 -12.56 -5.43
N PRO A 9 14.80 -12.89 -6.33
CA PRO A 9 15.09 -12.99 -7.75
C PRO A 9 15.60 -11.65 -8.26
N ARG A 10 16.42 -11.69 -9.32
CA ARG A 10 16.87 -10.48 -9.99
C ARG A 10 15.62 -9.72 -10.50
N PRO A 11 15.49 -8.42 -10.22
CA PRO A 11 14.41 -7.62 -10.78
C PRO A 11 14.42 -7.70 -12.32
N GLU A 12 13.25 -7.93 -12.91
CA GLU A 12 13.07 -7.95 -14.36
C GLU A 12 12.78 -6.55 -14.94
N THR A 13 12.49 -5.59 -14.07
CA THR A 13 12.14 -4.22 -14.46
C THR A 13 13.26 -3.25 -14.12
N ASP A 14 13.51 -2.29 -15.01
CA ASP A 14 14.58 -1.30 -14.82
C ASP A 14 14.30 -0.34 -13.65
N ARG A 15 13.04 -0.26 -13.21
CA ARG A 15 12.59 0.68 -12.17
C ARG A 15 11.64 0.01 -11.21
N VAL A 16 11.70 0.46 -9.96
CA VAL A 16 10.68 0.17 -8.95
C VAL A 16 9.46 1.03 -9.25
N TYR A 17 8.31 0.40 -9.40
CA TYR A 17 7.03 1.07 -9.54
C TYR A 17 5.95 0.36 -8.73
N VAL A 18 4.82 1.04 -8.58
CA VAL A 18 3.63 0.51 -7.95
C VAL A 18 2.48 0.70 -8.93
N GLU A 19 1.75 -0.38 -9.21
CA GLU A 19 0.51 -0.29 -9.96
C GLU A 19 -0.56 0.42 -9.13
N ARG A 20 -1.19 1.44 -9.72
CA ARG A 20 -2.30 2.18 -9.10
C ARG A 20 -3.61 1.69 -9.70
N LYS A 21 -4.37 0.91 -8.95
CA LYS A 21 -5.64 0.34 -9.41
C LYS A 21 -6.73 1.40 -9.37
N PRO A 22 -7.37 1.76 -10.51
CA PRO A 22 -8.47 2.72 -10.51
C PRO A 22 -9.61 2.30 -9.57
N VAL A 23 -10.27 3.28 -8.95
CA VAL A 23 -11.44 3.06 -8.10
C VAL A 23 -12.54 3.98 -8.58
N GLU A 24 -13.75 3.44 -8.73
CA GLU A 24 -14.93 4.23 -9.03
C GLU A 24 -15.32 5.08 -7.81
N ALA A 25 -14.84 6.31 -7.79
CA ALA A 25 -15.10 7.29 -6.74
C ALA A 25 -14.92 8.71 -7.28
N GLN A 26 -15.52 9.67 -6.58
CA GLN A 26 -15.28 11.09 -6.82
C GLN A 26 -14.48 11.68 -5.66
N CYS A 27 -13.46 12.48 -5.97
CA CYS A 27 -12.68 13.18 -4.96
C CYS A 27 -13.54 14.25 -4.27
N PRO A 28 -13.66 14.23 -2.93
CA PRO A 28 -14.45 15.23 -2.21
C PRO A 28 -13.82 16.62 -2.19
N SER A 29 -12.52 16.75 -2.50
CA SER A 29 -11.81 18.03 -2.47
C SER A 29 -11.83 18.79 -3.80
N CYS A 30 -11.71 18.09 -4.93
CA CYS A 30 -11.59 18.72 -6.26
C CYS A 30 -12.62 18.25 -7.28
N GLY A 31 -13.49 17.29 -6.91
CA GLY A 31 -14.51 16.75 -7.82
C GLY A 31 -13.99 15.80 -8.90
N SER A 32 -12.68 15.57 -9.03
CA SER A 32 -12.11 14.65 -10.01
C SER A 32 -12.53 13.19 -9.77
N ARG A 33 -12.67 12.42 -10.86
CA ARG A 33 -12.88 10.96 -10.84
C ARG A 33 -11.60 10.15 -11.01
N ASN A 34 -10.44 10.82 -11.14
CA ASN A 34 -9.13 10.17 -11.22
C ASN A 34 -8.70 9.70 -9.82
N VAL A 35 -9.29 8.61 -9.35
CA VAL A 35 -9.07 8.03 -8.03
C VAL A 35 -8.48 6.64 -8.17
N ALA A 36 -7.46 6.32 -7.37
CA ALA A 36 -6.81 5.02 -7.41
C ALA A 36 -6.43 4.51 -6.02
N ARG A 37 -6.42 3.18 -5.88
CA ARG A 37 -5.98 2.41 -4.72
C ARG A 37 -4.60 1.82 -4.96
N TYR A 38 -3.67 2.00 -4.02
CA TYR A 38 -2.32 1.44 -4.11
C TYR A 38 -1.62 1.31 -2.75
N PRO A 39 -0.59 0.45 -2.66
CA PRO A 39 0.23 0.35 -1.45
C PRO A 39 1.14 1.56 -1.27
N VAL A 40 1.34 1.96 -0.02
CA VAL A 40 2.32 2.97 0.38
C VAL A 40 3.13 2.48 1.59
N ALA A 41 4.41 2.85 1.62
CA ALA A 41 5.21 2.82 2.83
C ALA A 41 4.86 4.08 3.65
N ASN A 42 4.38 3.89 4.87
CA ASN A 42 3.99 4.96 5.78
C ASN A 42 4.76 4.80 7.11
N TYR A 43 4.93 5.89 7.86
CA TYR A 43 5.63 5.89 9.15
C TYR A 43 4.99 4.95 10.19
N LEU A 44 3.69 4.69 10.10
CA LEU A 44 2.97 3.70 10.92
C LEU A 44 3.04 2.26 10.37
N GLY A 45 3.92 2.03 9.40
CA GLY A 45 4.06 0.78 8.65
C GLY A 45 3.25 0.74 7.34
N PRO A 46 3.24 -0.40 6.65
CA PRO A 46 2.57 -0.60 5.37
C PRO A 46 1.09 -0.21 5.41
N ARG A 47 0.61 0.54 4.40
CA ARG A 47 -0.80 0.91 4.25
C ARG A 47 -1.27 0.74 2.81
N MET A 48 -2.58 0.56 2.66
CA MET A 48 -3.27 0.76 1.39
C MET A 48 -3.97 2.11 1.44
N VAL A 49 -3.81 2.91 0.40
CA VAL A 49 -4.48 4.22 0.30
C VAL A 49 -5.42 4.23 -0.88
N VAL A 50 -6.53 4.94 -0.74
CA VAL A 50 -7.33 5.42 -1.87
C VAL A 50 -7.12 6.92 -1.96
N LYS A 51 -6.60 7.40 -3.10
CA LYS A 51 -6.24 8.81 -3.30
C LYS A 51 -6.76 9.33 -4.62
N CYS A 52 -7.07 10.62 -4.65
CA CYS A 52 -7.16 11.36 -5.90
C CYS A 52 -5.76 11.50 -6.51
N GLN A 53 -5.62 11.25 -7.81
CA GLN A 53 -4.34 11.35 -8.52
C GLN A 53 -4.04 12.78 -9.00
N ASP A 54 -5.04 13.66 -9.00
CA ASP A 54 -4.88 15.04 -9.45
C ASP A 54 -4.53 15.99 -8.30
N CYS A 55 -5.22 15.87 -7.15
CA CYS A 55 -5.01 16.75 -5.98
C CYS A 55 -4.41 16.05 -4.76
N PHE A 56 -4.12 14.75 -4.85
CA PHE A 56 -3.51 13.94 -3.78
C PHE A 56 -4.28 13.84 -2.45
N THR A 57 -5.54 14.30 -2.42
CA THR A 57 -6.43 14.11 -1.26
C THR A 57 -6.59 12.61 -0.96
N HIS A 58 -6.44 12.25 0.31
CA HIS A 58 -6.69 10.90 0.80
C HIS A 58 -8.20 10.70 0.99
N LEU A 59 -8.76 9.66 0.37
CA LEU A 59 -10.14 9.24 0.59
C LEU A 59 -10.21 8.17 1.69
N SER A 60 -9.25 7.25 1.73
CA SER A 60 -9.13 6.27 2.80
C SER A 60 -7.69 5.77 2.97
N VAL A 61 -7.38 5.29 4.18
CA VAL A 61 -6.11 4.66 4.53
C VAL A 61 -6.42 3.44 5.40
N THR A 62 -6.07 2.24 4.92
CA THR A 62 -6.31 0.98 5.64
C THR A 62 -5.03 0.19 5.83
N ARG A 63 -5.05 -0.79 6.73
CA ARG A 63 -4.01 -1.83 6.75
C ARG A 63 -4.19 -2.70 5.49
N PRO A 64 -3.09 -3.24 4.94
CA PRO A 64 -3.18 -4.20 3.84
C PRO A 64 -3.78 -5.53 4.31
N GLU A 65 -4.59 -6.11 3.45
CA GLU A 65 -5.11 -7.48 3.58
C GLU A 65 -4.15 -8.49 2.91
N PRO A 66 -4.25 -9.80 3.19
CA PRO A 66 -3.36 -10.80 2.59
C PRO A 66 -3.31 -10.74 1.06
N GLU A 67 -4.42 -10.42 0.42
CA GLU A 67 -4.56 -10.37 -1.05
C GLU A 67 -3.83 -9.15 -1.66
N ASP A 68 -3.53 -8.13 -0.84
CA ASP A 68 -2.77 -6.96 -1.29
C ASP A 68 -1.29 -7.28 -1.52
N ASN A 69 -0.79 -8.42 -1.00
CA ASN A 69 0.61 -8.82 -1.09
C ASN A 69 1.59 -7.70 -0.66
N TRP A 70 1.17 -6.89 0.32
CA TRP A 70 1.90 -5.72 0.81
C TRP A 70 1.99 -5.73 2.35
N PRO A 71 3.18 -5.69 2.94
CA PRO A 71 4.47 -5.85 2.28
C PRO A 71 4.64 -7.28 1.72
N ALA A 72 5.65 -7.48 0.87
CA ALA A 72 5.91 -8.78 0.25
C ALA A 72 6.21 -9.92 1.25
N TRP A 73 6.33 -9.61 2.54
CA TRP A 73 6.47 -10.55 3.63
C TRP A 73 5.57 -10.15 4.79
N ARG A 74 5.04 -11.13 5.54
CA ARG A 74 4.29 -10.84 6.76
C ARG A 74 5.27 -10.61 7.92
N SER A 75 5.42 -9.35 8.36
CA SER A 75 6.23 -9.05 9.55
C SER A 75 5.68 -9.80 10.78
N PRO A 76 6.54 -10.44 11.61
CA PRO A 76 6.11 -11.05 12.88
C PRO A 76 5.41 -10.06 13.82
N ALA A 77 5.77 -8.78 13.74
CA ALA A 77 5.19 -7.71 14.55
C ALA A 77 3.91 -7.11 13.95
N ARG A 78 3.32 -7.68 12.89
CA ARG A 78 2.10 -7.14 12.24
C ARG A 78 0.94 -6.93 13.22
N ASP A 79 0.78 -7.87 14.15
CA ASP A 79 -0.34 -7.92 15.09
C ASP A 79 -0.01 -7.25 16.42
N TRP A 80 1.21 -6.72 16.58
CA TRP A 80 1.61 -6.03 17.79
C TRP A 80 0.97 -4.63 17.83
N PRO A 81 0.63 -4.11 19.03
CA PRO A 81 0.24 -2.72 19.17
C PRO A 81 1.35 -1.81 18.63
N ALA A 82 1.00 -0.86 17.76
CA ALA A 82 1.95 0.14 17.32
C ALA A 82 2.38 0.99 18.52
N SER A 83 3.69 1.18 18.72
CA SER A 83 4.19 2.10 19.75
C SER A 83 3.69 3.51 19.44
N ARG A 84 2.85 4.08 20.31
CA ARG A 84 2.21 5.40 20.12
C ARG A 84 3.16 6.58 20.37
N VAL A 85 4.46 6.35 20.48
CA VAL A 85 5.46 7.42 20.58
C VAL A 85 5.68 8.00 19.18
N GLY A 86 4.78 8.90 18.81
CA GLY A 86 4.95 9.87 17.74
C GLY A 86 5.48 11.19 18.30
#